data_AF-C0Z795-F1
#
_entry.id   AF-C0Z795-F1
#
_cell.length_a   1.000
_cell.length_b   1.000
_cell.length_c   1.000
_cell.angle_alpha   90.00
_cell.angle_beta   90.00
_cell.angle_gamma   90.00
#
_symmetry.space_group_name_H-M   'P 1'
#
loop_
_entity.id
_entity.type
_entity.pdbx_description
1 polymer ?
#
loop_
_entity_poly.entity_id
_entity_poly.type
_entity_poly.pdbx_seq_one_letter_code
_entity_poly.pdbx_strand_id
1 'polypeptide(L)' 'MNKWISNVGGLLGGYALLKAPLDGSFLSGVDPVVDGLGLITVVVFAGALIYSGVRGWFKG' A
#
# COMPACT_ATOMS: atom_id res chain seq x y z
N MET A 1 -17.89 3.79 0.09
CA MET A 1 -16.75 3.57 -0.83
C MET A 1 -16.80 2.14 -1.35
N ASN A 2 -16.59 1.95 -2.65
CA ASN A 2 -16.44 0.65 -3.30
C ASN A 2 -15.08 0.03 -2.96
N LYS A 3 -15.05 -1.30 -2.72
CA LYS A 3 -13.85 -2.05 -2.30
C LYS A 3 -12.65 -1.86 -3.23
N TRP A 4 -12.90 -1.67 -4.52
CA TRP A 4 -11.86 -1.42 -5.51
C TRP A 4 -11.11 -0.10 -5.27
N ILE A 5 -11.82 1.00 -5.02
CA ILE A 5 -11.20 2.31 -4.74
C ILE A 5 -10.43 2.27 -3.42
N SER A 6 -10.94 1.58 -2.39
CA SER A 6 -10.21 1.39 -1.14
C SER A 6 -8.88 0.67 -1.34
N ASN A 7 -8.85 -0.37 -2.19
CA ASN A 7 -7.61 -1.12 -2.42
C ASN A 7 -6.59 -0.33 -3.24
N VAL A 8 -7.05 0.38 -4.27
CA VAL A 8 -6.18 1.25 -5.05
C VAL A 8 -5.66 2.42 -4.20
N GLY A 9 -6.53 3.06 -3.42
CA GLY A 9 -6.16 4.14 -2.53
C GLY A 9 -5.18 3.71 -1.44
N GLY A 10 -5.37 2.51 -0.87
CA GLY A 10 -4.44 1.93 0.09
C GLY A 10 -3.07 1.61 -0.51
N LEU A 11 -3.03 1.14 -1.76
CA LEU A 11 -1.78 0.86 -2.47
C LEU A 11 -1.02 2.14 -2.81
N LEU A 12 -1.72 3.17 -3.30
CA LEU A 12 -1.13 4.48 -3.58
C LEU A 12 -0.67 5.18 -2.29
N GLY A 13 -1.43 5.04 -1.20
CA GLY A 13 -1.06 5.55 0.12
C GLY A 13 0.19 4.89 0.69
N GLY A 14 0.29 3.55 0.60
CA GLY A 14 1.49 2.82 1.02
C GLY A 14 2.72 3.18 0.18
N TYR A 15 2.54 3.36 -1.14
CA TYR A 15 3.61 3.84 -2.02
C TYR A 15 4.05 5.27 -1.67
N ALA A 16 3.10 6.16 -1.35
CA ALA A 16 3.41 7.52 -0.92
C ALA A 16 4.17 7.54 0.42
N LEU A 17 3.89 6.61 1.33
CA LEU A 17 4.66 6.41 2.56
C LEU A 17 6.12 6.04 2.25
N LEU A 18 6.34 5.07 1.36
CA LEU A 18 7.69 4.66 0.94
C LEU A 18 8.47 5.77 0.22
N LYS A 19 7.76 6.72 -0.39
CA LYS A 19 8.39 7.85 -1.11
C LYS A 19 8.45 9.13 -0.29
N ALA A 20 8.00 9.11 0.97
CA ALA A 20 8.03 10.26 1.84
C ALA A 20 9.50 10.64 2.11
N PRO A 21 9.93 11.88 1.81
CA PRO A 21 11.28 12.32 2.10
C PRO A 21 11.41 12.58 3.60
N LEU A 22 11.90 11.58 4.32
CA LEU A 22 12.16 11.69 5.76
C LEU A 22 13.65 11.86 6.08
N ASP A 23 14.52 11.56 5.12
CA ASP A 23 15.96 11.83 5.17
C ASP A 23 16.24 13.31 5.47
N GLY A 24 17.00 13.57 6.54
CA GLY A 24 17.33 14.93 6.99
C GLY A 24 16.19 15.68 7.69
N SER A 25 15.04 15.03 7.92
CA SER A 25 13.92 15.58 8.69
C SER A 25 14.02 15.22 10.18
N PHE A 26 13.22 15.91 11.01
CA PHE A 26 13.01 15.55 12.43
C PHE A 26 12.51 14.10 12.61
N LEU A 27 11.90 13.52 11.58
CA LEU A 27 11.34 12.17 11.58
C LEU A 27 12.31 11.10 11.08
N SER A 28 13.56 11.45 10.76
CA SER A 28 14.60 10.49 10.29
C SER A 28 14.80 9.27 11.21
N GLY A 29 14.50 9.41 12.51
CA GLY A 29 14.56 8.29 13.46
C GLY A 29 13.44 7.26 13.31
N VAL A 30 12.35 7.59 12.61
CA VAL A 30 11.19 6.69 12.38
C VAL A 30 11.11 6.16 10.96
N ASP A 31 12.02 6.57 10.07
CA ASP A 31 12.15 6.11 8.68
C ASP A 31 11.98 4.60 8.49
N PRO A 32 12.72 3.73 9.22
CA PRO A 32 12.56 2.28 9.03
C PRO A 32 11.16 1.76 9.38
N VAL A 33 10.44 2.45 10.27
CA VAL A 33 9.06 2.10 10.63
C VAL A 33 8.08 2.56 9.54
N VAL A 34 8.27 3.77 9.02
CA VAL A 34 7.42 4.30 7.94
C VAL A 34 7.60 3.48 6.66
N ASP A 35 8.84 3.10 6.34
CA ASP A 35 9.13 2.22 5.20
C ASP A 35 8.53 0.83 5.40
N GLY A 36 8.66 0.26 6.60
CA GLY A 36 8.04 -1.02 6.94
C GLY A 36 6.51 -0.99 6.77
N LEU A 37 5.85 0.08 7.25
CA LEU A 37 4.41 0.26 7.10
C LEU A 37 4.00 0.45 5.64
N GLY A 38 4.74 1.27 4.89
CA GLY A 38 4.52 1.48 3.46
C GLY A 38 4.62 0.19 2.66
N LEU A 39 5.64 -0.64 2.95
CA LEU A 39 5.81 -1.95 2.32
C LEU A 39 4.64 -2.89 2.66
N ILE A 40 4.27 -3.00 3.93
CA ILE A 40 3.17 -3.87 4.38
C ILE A 40 1.86 -3.46 3.70
N THR A 41 1.57 -2.15 3.67
CA THR A 41 0.34 -1.66 3.04
C THR A 41 0.32 -1.97 1.54
N VAL A 42 1.41 -1.71 0.82
CA VAL A 42 1.51 -2.03 -0.61
C VAL A 42 1.28 -3.53 -0.85
N VAL A 43 1.93 -4.40 -0.09
CA VAL A 43 1.81 -5.86 -0.25
C VAL A 43 0.38 -6.35 0.01
N VAL A 44 -0.25 -5.90 1.09
CA VAL A 44 -1.61 -6.32 1.47
C VAL A 44 -2.63 -5.87 0.43
N PHE A 45 -2.57 -4.60 0.01
CA PHE A 45 -3.52 -4.07 -0.96
C PHE A 45 -3.28 -4.60 -2.38
N ALA A 46 -2.03 -4.84 -2.77
CA ALA A 46 -1.69 -5.50 -4.03
C ALA A 46 -2.23 -6.94 -4.05
N GLY A 47 -2.00 -7.70 -2.97
CA GLY A 47 -2.52 -9.05 -2.81
C GLY A 47 -4.06 -9.08 -2.86
N ALA A 48 -4.73 -8.12 -2.23
CA ALA A 48 -6.19 -8.00 -2.28
C ALA A 48 -6.72 -7.72 -3.70
N LEU A 49 -6.03 -6.87 -4.46
CA LEU A 49 -6.37 -6.61 -5.87
C LEU A 49 -6.18 -7.87 -6.73
N ILE A 50 -5.03 -8.53 -6.62
CA ILE A 50 -4.73 -9.76 -7.34
C ILE A 50 -5.78 -10.83 -7.02
N TYR A 51 -6.08 -11.06 -5.74
CA TYR A 51 -7.10 -12.02 -5.32
C TYR A 51 -8.47 -11.68 -5.88
N SER A 52 -8.87 -10.39 -5.85
CA SER A 52 -10.16 -9.97 -6.39
C SER A 52 -10.25 -10.15 -7.91
N GLY A 53 -9.16 -9.87 -8.64
CA GLY A 53 -9.09 -10.05 -10.09
C GLY A 53 -9.12 -11.52 -10.49
N VAL A 54 -8.31 -12.36 -9.83
CA VAL A 54 -8.24 -13.81 -10.05
C VAL A 54 -9.59 -14.46 -9.74
N ARG A 55 -10.21 -14.11 -8.60
CA ARG A 55 -11.54 -14.62 -8.24
C ARG A 55 -12.62 -14.15 -9.22
N GLY A 56 -12.52 -12.93 -9.75
CA GLY A 56 -13.40 -12.43 -10.79
C GLY A 56 -13.28 -13.22 -12.07
N TRP A 57 -12.04 -13.55 -12.47
CA TRP A 57 -11.77 -14.38 -13.65
C TRP A 57 -12.36 -15.78 -13.52
N PHE A 58 -12.15 -16.48 -12.40
CA PHE A 58 -12.70 -17.83 -12.20
C PHE A 58 -14.21 -17.89 -11.96
N LYS A 59 -14.88 -16.76 -11.75
CA LYS A 59 -16.34 -16.67 -11.57
C LYS A 59 -17.09 -16.25 -12.84
N GLY A 60 -16.38 -15.86 -13.89
CA GLY A 60 -16.93 -15.72 -15.24
C GLY A 60 -16.98 -17.07 -15.93
#